data_AF-A0A961WUG1-F1
#
_entry.id   AF-A0A961WUG1-F1
#
_cell.length_a   1.000
_cell.length_b   1.000
_cell.length_c   1.000
_cell.angle_alpha   90.00
_cell.angle_beta   90.00
_cell.angle_gamma   90.00
#
_symmetry.space_group_name_H-M   'P 1'
#
loop_
_entity.id
_entity.type
_entity.pdbx_description
1 polymer ?
#
loop_
_entity_poly.entity_id
_entity_poly.type
_entity_poly.pdbx_seq_one_letter_code
_entity_poly.pdbx_strand_id
1 'polypeptide(L)'
;MPKAEIHCHIEGAAAPALVLGQAEKYHADMAVFIRDNAYVWQDFTSFLAAYDAAAALFRTPEDYALLAEDYLVSIAAEGAIYAEFFTSPDHARHAGLSPEAYTEGLAEGMARAREKTGIESRQIVTGVRHFGVDSVIDAARFATRCDRAIV
;
A
#
# COMPACT_ATOMS: atom_id res chain seq x y z
N MET A 1 2.93 -11.36 -21.71
CA MET A 1 3.94 -10.32 -21.97
C MET A 1 4.53 -9.93 -20.63
N PRO A 2 5.86 -9.94 -20.43
CA PRO A 2 6.46 -9.43 -19.19
C PRO A 2 6.16 -7.94 -19.01
N LYS A 3 5.69 -7.52 -17.83
CA LYS A 3 5.33 -6.14 -17.51
C LYS A 3 6.09 -5.64 -16.27
N ALA A 4 6.21 -4.33 -16.15
CA ALA A 4 6.65 -3.66 -14.93
C ALA A 4 5.61 -2.60 -14.54
N GLU A 5 5.26 -2.54 -13.25
CA GLU A 5 4.41 -1.50 -12.69
C GLU A 5 5.28 -0.55 -11.86
N ILE A 6 5.39 0.71 -12.27
CA ILE A 6 6.36 1.67 -11.68
C ILE A 6 5.68 2.91 -11.09
N HIS A 7 4.36 2.85 -10.93
CA HIS A 7 3.56 3.92 -10.36
C HIS A 7 2.35 3.28 -9.69
N CYS A 8 2.45 3.03 -8.39
CA CYS A 8 1.37 2.45 -7.63
C CYS A 8 1.33 3.04 -6.23
N HIS A 9 0.15 3.48 -5.81
CA HIS A 9 -0.14 3.77 -4.40
C HIS A 9 -0.69 2.48 -3.80
N ILE A 10 0.11 1.79 -2.97
CA ILE A 10 -0.19 0.40 -2.63
C ILE A 10 -1.51 0.25 -1.86
N GLU A 11 -1.85 1.20 -1.00
CA GLU A 11 -3.13 1.24 -0.28
C GLU A 11 -4.31 1.39 -1.24
N GLY A 12 -4.11 2.10 -2.36
CA GLY A 12 -5.09 2.27 -3.43
C GLY A 12 -5.19 1.08 -4.37
N ALA A 13 -4.24 0.15 -4.32
CA ALA A 13 -4.25 -1.10 -5.07
C ALA A 13 -4.89 -2.25 -4.28
N ALA A 14 -5.34 -2.01 -3.04
CA ALA A 14 -5.97 -3.02 -2.20
C ALA A 14 -7.24 -3.56 -2.88
N ALA A 15 -7.25 -4.86 -3.17
CA ALA A 15 -8.39 -5.53 -3.78
C ALA A 15 -9.65 -5.39 -2.90
N PRO A 16 -10.85 -5.20 -3.48
CA PRO A 16 -12.09 -5.10 -2.70
C PRO A 16 -12.30 -6.27 -1.73
N ALA A 17 -11.94 -7.49 -2.14
CA ALA A 17 -12.04 -8.68 -1.31
C ALA A 17 -11.12 -8.62 -0.07
N LEU A 18 -9.88 -8.16 -0.23
CA LEU A 18 -8.96 -7.94 0.88
C LEU A 18 -9.50 -6.89 1.85
N VAL A 19 -10.01 -5.77 1.31
CA VAL A 19 -10.56 -4.68 2.11
C VAL A 19 -11.81 -5.11 2.87
N LEU A 20 -12.70 -5.91 2.27
CA LEU A 20 -13.84 -6.48 2.97
C LEU A 20 -13.41 -7.42 4.11
N GLY A 21 -12.37 -8.25 3.90
CA GLY A 21 -11.81 -9.09 4.96
C GLY A 21 -11.22 -8.29 6.12
N GLN A 22 -10.49 -7.20 5.82
CA GLN A 22 -9.97 -6.29 6.84
C GLN A 22 -11.09 -5.51 7.55
N ALA A 23 -12.15 -5.14 6.83
CA ALA A 23 -13.33 -4.49 7.40
C ALA A 23 -14.05 -5.40 8.41
N GLU A 24 -14.17 -6.70 8.11
CA GLU A 24 -14.69 -7.70 9.05
C GLU A 24 -13.80 -7.78 10.30
N LYS A 25 -12.48 -7.91 10.13
CA LYS A 25 -11.48 -7.95 11.21
C LYS A 25 -11.57 -6.74 12.15
N TYR A 26 -11.80 -5.55 11.59
CA TYR A 26 -11.78 -4.29 12.33
C TYR A 26 -13.16 -3.68 12.61
N HIS A 27 -14.23 -4.44 12.36
CA HIS A 27 -15.62 -4.03 12.56
C HIS A 27 -15.97 -2.69 11.89
N ALA A 28 -15.52 -2.50 10.65
CA ALA A 28 -15.79 -1.33 9.83
C ALA A 28 -16.86 -1.61 8.76
N ASP A 29 -17.65 -0.59 8.43
CA ASP A 29 -18.63 -0.68 7.34
C ASP A 29 -18.07 -0.08 6.05
N MET A 30 -17.98 -0.91 5.01
CA MET A 30 -17.52 -0.52 3.68
C MET A 30 -18.63 -0.52 2.62
N ALA A 31 -19.90 -0.70 3.00
CA ALA A 31 -21.02 -0.84 2.06
C ALA A 31 -21.27 0.42 1.20
N VAL A 32 -20.82 1.58 1.67
CA VAL A 32 -20.88 2.85 0.92
C VAL A 32 -19.83 2.89 -0.19
N PHE A 33 -18.68 2.24 0.01
CA PHE A 33 -17.51 2.31 -0.88
C PHE A 33 -17.32 1.08 -1.76
N ILE A 34 -17.85 -0.08 -1.35
CA ILE A 34 -17.73 -1.35 -2.07
C ILE A 34 -19.11 -1.96 -2.28
N ARG A 35 -19.44 -2.28 -3.54
CA ARG A 35 -20.65 -3.00 -3.94
C ARG A 35 -20.27 -4.06 -4.98
N ASP A 36 -20.85 -5.26 -4.87
CA ASP A 36 -20.59 -6.37 -5.81
C ASP A 36 -19.09 -6.66 -6.01
N ASN A 37 -18.30 -6.58 -4.93
CA ASN A 37 -16.85 -6.73 -4.92
C ASN A 37 -16.09 -5.74 -5.82
N ALA A 38 -16.63 -4.54 -6.00
CA ALA A 38 -16.01 -3.44 -6.73
C ALA A 38 -16.12 -2.12 -5.96
N TYR A 39 -15.10 -1.26 -6.06
CA TYR A 39 -15.18 0.10 -5.53
C TYR A 39 -16.19 0.93 -6.31
N VAL A 40 -16.96 1.76 -5.60
CA VAL A 40 -17.93 2.69 -6.18
C VAL A 40 -17.59 4.13 -5.82
N TRP A 41 -17.43 4.97 -6.84
CA TRP A 41 -17.17 6.41 -6.73
C TRP A 41 -17.62 7.10 -8.03
N GLN A 42 -17.76 8.42 -8.01
CA GLN A 42 -18.35 9.20 -9.12
C GLN A 42 -17.52 10.42 -9.52
N ASP A 43 -16.55 10.81 -8.69
CA ASP A 43 -15.64 11.92 -8.91
C ASP A 43 -14.36 11.70 -8.09
N PHE A 44 -13.40 12.61 -8.23
CA PHE A 44 -12.13 12.52 -7.53
C PHE A 44 -12.28 12.59 -6.00
N THR A 45 -13.24 13.36 -5.49
CA THR A 45 -13.46 13.52 -4.05
C THR A 45 -14.03 12.24 -3.43
N SER A 46 -15.01 11.63 -4.07
CA SER A 46 -15.59 10.35 -3.64
C SER A 46 -14.61 9.18 -3.83
N PHE A 47 -13.73 9.23 -4.83
CA PHE A 47 -12.60 8.31 -4.94
C PHE A 47 -11.66 8.43 -3.74
N LEU A 48 -11.25 9.64 -3.35
CA LEU A 48 -10.39 9.85 -2.18
C LEU A 48 -11.06 9.36 -0.90
N ALA A 49 -12.36 9.56 -0.73
CA ALA A 49 -13.09 9.03 0.42
C ALA A 49 -13.06 7.48 0.48
N ALA A 50 -13.22 6.80 -0.66
CA ALA A 50 -13.10 5.35 -0.74
C ALA A 50 -11.67 4.88 -0.46
N TYR A 51 -10.67 5.57 -1.02
CA TYR A 51 -9.25 5.32 -0.78
C TYR A 51 -8.92 5.45 0.71
N ASP A 52 -9.30 6.56 1.36
CA ASP A 52 -8.99 6.81 2.76
C ASP A 52 -9.66 5.77 3.68
N ALA A 53 -10.92 5.40 3.37
CA ALA A 53 -11.64 4.37 4.11
C ALA A 53 -10.98 2.99 3.99
N ALA A 54 -10.53 2.61 2.79
CA ALA A 54 -9.80 1.36 2.57
C ALA A 54 -8.43 1.38 3.27
N ALA A 55 -7.67 2.47 3.11
CA ALA A 55 -6.33 2.62 3.70
C ALA A 55 -6.35 2.56 5.23
N ALA A 56 -7.41 3.09 5.88
CA ALA A 56 -7.58 3.05 7.33
C ALA A 56 -7.79 1.64 7.92
N LEU A 57 -7.95 0.62 7.08
CA LEU A 57 -8.10 -0.78 7.47
C LEU A 57 -6.78 -1.54 7.55
N PHE A 58 -5.65 -0.90 7.23
CA PHE A 58 -4.31 -1.46 7.43
C PHE A 58 -3.68 -0.76 8.64
N ARG A 59 -3.54 -1.48 9.77
CA ARG A 59 -3.23 -0.87 11.08
C ARG A 59 -2.00 -1.46 11.74
N THR A 60 -1.56 -2.63 11.29
CA THR A 60 -0.43 -3.37 11.87
C THR A 60 0.57 -3.75 10.79
N PRO A 61 1.84 -4.04 11.13
CA PRO A 61 2.82 -4.50 10.14
C PRO A 61 2.35 -5.73 9.33
N GLU A 62 1.61 -6.65 9.97
CA GLU A 62 1.06 -7.82 9.28
C GLU A 62 -0.06 -7.45 8.30
N ASP A 63 -0.87 -6.42 8.57
CA ASP A 63 -1.84 -5.93 7.60
C ASP A 63 -1.16 -5.41 6.33
N TYR A 64 -0.04 -4.70 6.49
CA TYR A 64 0.75 -4.21 5.37
C TYR A 64 1.53 -5.32 4.65
N ALA A 65 1.96 -6.36 5.37
CA ALA A 65 2.51 -7.56 4.74
C ALA A 65 1.46 -8.25 3.87
N LEU A 66 0.24 -8.41 4.39
CA LEU A 66 -0.88 -8.96 3.64
C LEU A 66 -1.22 -8.11 2.41
N LEU A 67 -1.25 -6.78 2.55
CA LEU A 67 -1.50 -5.85 1.44
C LEU A 67 -0.47 -5.99 0.32
N ALA A 68 0.82 -5.94 0.67
CA ALA A 68 1.90 -6.05 -0.32
C ALA A 68 1.89 -7.42 -1.01
N GLU A 69 1.63 -8.48 -0.25
CA GLU A 69 1.54 -9.82 -0.80
C GLU A 69 0.37 -9.97 -1.79
N ASP A 70 -0.84 -9.55 -1.39
CA ASP A 70 -2.05 -9.64 -2.22
C ASP A 70 -1.89 -8.89 -3.55
N TYR A 71 -1.43 -7.63 -3.48
CA TYR A 71 -1.18 -6.80 -4.65
C TYR A 71 -0.14 -7.42 -5.59
N LEU A 72 1.04 -7.81 -5.08
CA LEU A 72 2.13 -8.33 -5.89
C LEU A 72 1.80 -9.68 -6.52
N VAL A 73 1.11 -10.57 -5.79
CA VAL A 73 0.64 -11.85 -6.33
C VAL A 73 -0.38 -11.62 -7.44
N SER A 74 -1.30 -10.66 -7.26
CA SER A 74 -2.31 -10.32 -8.27
C SER A 74 -1.68 -9.85 -9.58
N ILE A 75 -0.80 -8.86 -9.54
CA ILE A 75 -0.19 -8.32 -10.77
C ILE A 75 0.77 -9.32 -11.42
N ALA A 76 1.40 -10.21 -10.64
CA ALA A 76 2.22 -11.30 -11.15
C ALA A 76 1.38 -12.30 -11.97
N ALA A 77 0.16 -12.60 -11.53
CA ALA A 77 -0.78 -13.44 -12.29
C ALA A 77 -1.16 -12.82 -13.64
N GLU A 78 -1.07 -11.49 -13.77
CA GLU A 78 -1.26 -10.76 -15.02
C GLU A 78 0.02 -10.61 -15.87
N GLY A 79 1.15 -11.19 -15.43
CA GLY A 79 2.42 -11.18 -16.14
C GLY A 79 3.36 -10.05 -15.76
N ALA A 80 3.11 -9.32 -14.66
CA ALA A 80 4.10 -8.43 -14.08
C ALA A 80 5.28 -9.23 -13.51
N ILE A 81 6.49 -8.81 -13.84
CA ILE A 81 7.74 -9.40 -13.33
C ILE A 81 8.47 -8.47 -12.36
N TYR A 82 8.08 -7.21 -12.32
CA TYR A 82 8.68 -6.18 -11.49
C TYR A 82 7.65 -5.14 -11.04
N ALA A 83 7.78 -4.64 -9.81
CA ALA A 83 6.95 -3.55 -9.30
C ALA A 83 7.72 -2.54 -8.44
N GLU A 84 7.43 -1.26 -8.60
CA GLU A 84 7.79 -0.18 -7.69
C GLU A 84 6.51 0.48 -7.20
N PHE A 85 6.36 0.58 -5.88
CA PHE A 85 5.19 1.20 -5.27
C PHE A 85 5.58 2.22 -4.22
N PHE A 86 4.73 3.25 -4.08
CA PHE A 86 4.95 4.37 -3.19
C PHE A 86 4.68 3.96 -1.74
N THR A 87 5.53 4.49 -0.86
CA THR A 87 5.42 4.37 0.59
C THR A 87 5.53 5.77 1.18
N SER A 88 4.82 6.04 2.28
CA SER A 88 4.85 7.35 2.92
C SER A 88 5.05 7.24 4.43
N PRO A 89 6.14 7.80 4.98
CA PRO A 89 6.33 7.92 6.43
C PRO A 89 5.19 8.69 7.12
N ASP A 90 4.55 9.61 6.41
CA ASP A 90 3.40 10.36 6.92
C ASP A 90 2.15 9.47 7.00
N HIS A 91 1.93 8.63 6.00
CA HIS A 91 0.89 7.62 6.04
C HIS A 91 1.09 6.65 7.22
N ALA A 92 2.31 6.13 7.39
CA ALA A 92 2.65 5.24 8.50
C ALA A 92 2.29 5.88 9.86
N ARG A 93 2.70 7.14 10.07
CA ARG A 93 2.38 7.89 11.29
C ARG A 93 0.87 8.08 11.48
N HIS A 94 0.14 8.39 10.40
CA HIS A 94 -1.31 8.53 10.44
C HIS A 94 -2.02 7.22 10.81
N ALA A 95 -1.49 6.09 10.32
CA ALA A 95 -1.95 4.75 10.67
C ALA A 95 -1.54 4.30 12.09
N GLY A 96 -0.80 5.12 12.84
CA GLY A 96 -0.33 4.80 14.19
C GLY A 96 0.91 3.91 14.24
N LEU A 97 1.63 3.76 13.13
CA LEU A 97 2.86 3.00 13.01
C LEU A 97 4.09 3.92 12.93
N SER A 98 5.25 3.38 13.32
CA SER A 98 6.51 4.00 12.92
C SER A 98 6.73 3.75 11.42
N PRO A 99 7.40 4.67 10.70
CA PRO A 99 7.80 4.45 9.31
C PRO A 99 8.57 3.13 9.10
N GLU A 100 9.41 2.76 10.07
CA GLU A 100 10.16 1.49 10.05
C GLU A 100 9.21 0.29 10.08
N ALA A 101 8.30 0.22 11.05
CA ALA A 101 7.37 -0.90 11.18
C ALA A 101 6.45 -1.07 9.95
N TYR A 102 6.04 0.04 9.33
CA TYR A 102 5.28 0.05 8.09
C TYR A 102 6.10 -0.50 6.90
N THR A 103 7.30 0.03 6.67
CA THR A 103 8.18 -0.45 5.57
C THR A 103 8.66 -1.89 5.77
N GLU A 104 8.82 -2.33 7.02
CA GLU A 104 9.13 -3.72 7.36
C GLU A 104 7.96 -4.66 7.09
N GLY A 105 6.74 -4.25 7.45
CA GLY A 105 5.53 -5.00 7.10
C GLY A 105 5.40 -5.18 5.59
N LEU A 106 5.54 -4.09 4.82
CA LEU A 106 5.53 -4.16 3.36
C LEU A 106 6.65 -5.06 2.82
N ALA A 107 7.87 -4.97 3.35
CA ALA A 107 9.00 -5.79 2.93
C ALA A 107 8.77 -7.30 3.18
N GLU A 108 8.10 -7.65 4.27
CA GLU A 108 7.69 -9.03 4.55
C GLU A 108 6.71 -9.53 3.49
N GLY A 109 5.69 -8.74 3.15
CA GLY A 109 4.76 -9.07 2.06
C GLY A 109 5.42 -9.21 0.70
N MET A 110 6.39 -8.32 0.40
CA MET A 110 7.22 -8.41 -0.80
C MET A 110 8.00 -9.72 -0.87
N ALA A 111 8.59 -10.16 0.24
CA ALA A 111 9.34 -11.42 0.31
C ALA A 111 8.42 -12.63 0.08
N ARG A 112 7.24 -12.65 0.70
CA ARG A 112 6.23 -13.72 0.51
C ARG A 112 5.76 -13.79 -0.95
N ALA A 113 5.45 -12.66 -1.57
CA ALA A 113 5.06 -12.61 -2.98
C ALA A 113 6.18 -13.10 -3.90
N ARG A 114 7.42 -12.66 -3.66
CA ARG A 114 8.60 -13.10 -4.42
C ARG A 114 8.80 -14.61 -4.33
N GLU A 115 8.65 -15.21 -3.15
CA GLU A 115 8.74 -16.66 -2.97
C GLU A 115 7.66 -17.40 -3.78
N LYS A 116 6.43 -16.88 -3.80
CA LYS A 116 5.29 -17.50 -4.48
C LYS A 116 5.35 -17.38 -6.01
N THR A 117 5.81 -16.24 -6.53
CA THR A 117 5.63 -15.89 -7.95
C THR A 117 6.91 -15.55 -8.68
N GLY A 118 8.00 -15.26 -7.96
CA GLY A 118 9.25 -14.75 -8.51
C GLY A 118 9.22 -13.26 -8.89
N ILE A 119 8.14 -12.52 -8.61
CA ILE A 119 8.07 -11.08 -8.85
C ILE A 119 9.11 -10.33 -8.00
N GLU A 120 9.88 -9.45 -8.63
CA GLU A 120 10.80 -8.55 -7.93
C GLU A 120 10.08 -7.23 -7.61
N SER A 121 10.38 -6.62 -6.46
CA SER A 121 9.76 -5.33 -6.13
C SER A 121 10.65 -4.42 -5.31
N ARG A 122 10.37 -3.10 -5.36
CA ARG A 122 11.03 -2.05 -4.58
C ARG A 122 10.03 -1.05 -4.02
N GLN A 123 10.42 -0.41 -2.92
CA GLN A 123 9.63 0.65 -2.28
C GLN A 123 10.16 2.02 -2.70
N ILE A 124 9.29 2.97 -3.01
CA ILE A 124 9.67 4.36 -3.27
C ILE A 124 9.17 5.21 -2.11
N VAL A 125 10.08 5.81 -1.34
CA VAL A 125 9.69 6.71 -0.25
C VAL A 125 9.23 8.05 -0.83
N THR A 126 8.01 8.46 -0.48
CA THR A 126 7.38 9.68 -0.99
C THR A 126 7.07 10.67 0.13
N GLY A 127 7.32 11.95 -0.15
CA GLY A 127 6.89 13.06 0.71
C GLY A 127 5.51 13.56 0.27
N VAL A 128 4.60 13.75 1.22
CA VAL A 128 3.24 14.23 0.94
C VAL A 128 3.22 15.76 0.90
N ARG A 129 3.06 16.31 -0.31
CA ARG A 129 3.23 17.75 -0.59
C ARG A 129 2.42 18.70 0.30
N HIS A 130 1.24 18.28 0.77
CA HIS A 130 0.33 19.15 1.53
C HIS A 130 0.64 19.20 3.04
N PHE A 131 1.54 18.35 3.54
CA PHE A 131 2.05 18.44 4.91
C PHE A 131 3.24 19.40 5.07
N GLY A 132 3.67 20.04 3.99
CA GLY A 132 4.68 21.09 4.01
C GLY A 132 6.12 20.57 3.89
N VAL A 133 7.05 21.52 3.77
CA VAL A 133 8.46 21.25 3.44
C VAL A 133 9.16 20.39 4.50
N ASP A 134 8.90 20.63 5.78
CA ASP A 134 9.56 19.91 6.86
C ASP A 134 9.21 18.42 6.83
N SER A 135 7.93 18.09 6.58
CA SER A 135 7.45 16.71 6.41
C SER A 135 8.15 16.00 5.24
N VAL A 136 8.31 16.69 4.11
CA VAL A 136 8.99 16.15 2.92
C VAL A 136 10.48 15.94 3.18
N ILE A 137 11.15 16.86 3.89
CA ILE A 137 12.55 16.71 4.28
C ILE A 137 12.71 15.50 5.22
N ASP A 138 11.79 15.30 6.15
CA ASP A 138 11.85 14.16 7.06
C ASP A 138 11.61 12.82 6.34
N ALA A 139 10.73 12.79 5.34
CA ALA A 139 10.59 11.63 4.45
C ALA A 139 11.89 11.33 3.69
N ALA A 140 12.55 12.35 3.14
CA ALA A 140 13.84 12.19 2.46
C ALA A 140 14.94 11.69 3.42
N ARG A 141 15.00 12.22 4.65
CA ARG A 141 15.93 11.75 5.69
C ARG A 141 15.65 10.30 6.08
N PHE A 142 14.39 9.90 6.17
CA PHE A 142 14.00 8.52 6.42
C PHE A 142 14.52 7.60 5.31
N ALA A 143 14.34 7.98 4.04
CA ALA A 143 14.82 7.21 2.89
C ALA A 143 16.33 6.93 2.97
N THR A 144 17.15 7.87 3.46
CA THR A 144 18.61 7.66 3.58
C THR A 144 19.04 6.64 4.65
N ARG A 145 18.13 6.22 5.53
CA ARG A 145 18.41 5.31 6.64
C ARG A 145 17.64 4.00 6.56
N CYS A 146 16.72 3.87 5.61
CA CYS A 146 15.88 2.69 5.46
C CYS A 146 16.54 1.73 4.47
N ASP A 147 17.08 0.62 4.98
CA ASP A 147 17.81 -0.37 4.17
C ASP A 147 16.88 -1.35 3.41
N ARG A 148 15.58 -1.08 3.35
CA ARG A 148 14.55 -2.00 2.83
C ARG A 148 14.28 -1.79 1.34
N ALA A 149 15.12 -2.33 0.45
CA ALA A 149 14.85 -2.41 -0.99
C ALA A 149 14.20 -1.13 -1.58
N ILE A 150 14.72 0.03 -1.16
CA ILE A 150 14.26 1.35 -1.59
C ILE A 150 15.06 1.79 -2.81
N VAL A 151 14.38 2.46 -3.75
CA VAL A 151 14.98 3.14 -4.91
C VAL A 151 14.97 4.64 -4.71
#